data_AF-A0A2N6BV63-F1
#
_entry.id   AF-A0A2N6BV63-F1
#
_cell.length_a   1.000
_cell.length_b   1.000
_cell.length_c   1.000
_cell.angle_alpha   90.00
_cell.angle_beta   90.00
_cell.angle_gamma   90.00
#
_symmetry.space_group_name_H-M   'P 1'
#
loop_
_entity.id
_entity.type
_entity.pdbx_description
1 polymer ?
#
loop_
_entity_poly.entity_id
_entity_poly.type
_entity_poly.pdbx_seq_one_letter_code
_entity_poly.pdbx_strand_id
1 'polypeptide(L)'
;MMKKSVWLYPLLLVLLVMQGCAAKQTYFTMPSEGIVKDSTTGQMWQLERSKMINSFDEARRYAENLRLGGYDDWRLPTIYELYDLNYLFDLHMNGDITLEREGNFWSGEKDGDGMIGAWAISDQCEPSRQYEPGKAGYVRAVRP
;
A
#
# COMPACT_ATOMS: atom_id res chain seq x y z
N MET A 1 7.73 36.69 -64.81
CA MET A 1 7.40 35.26 -64.69
C MET A 1 7.16 34.92 -63.23
N MET A 2 6.14 34.11 -62.97
CA MET A 2 5.40 33.98 -61.70
C MET A 2 6.10 33.21 -60.57
N LYS A 3 5.76 33.62 -59.34
CA LYS A 3 6.11 33.09 -58.00
C LYS A 3 5.76 31.61 -57.81
N LYS A 4 6.67 30.82 -57.21
CA LYS A 4 6.47 29.51 -56.54
C LYS A 4 7.75 29.24 -55.69
N SER A 5 7.81 28.90 -54.42
CA SER A 5 6.84 28.60 -53.36
C SER A 5 7.62 28.69 -52.04
N VAL A 6 7.35 29.69 -51.19
CA VAL A 6 7.53 29.53 -49.75
C VAL A 6 6.49 28.50 -49.31
N TRP A 7 6.84 27.48 -48.54
CA TRP A 7 6.01 26.69 -47.59
C TRP A 7 6.73 25.36 -47.31
N LEU A 8 7.77 25.39 -46.48
CA LEU A 8 8.35 24.19 -45.85
C LEU A 8 8.61 24.41 -44.36
N TYR A 9 7.71 25.16 -43.70
CA TYR A 9 7.65 25.21 -42.25
C TYR A 9 6.19 25.10 -41.79
N PRO A 10 5.66 23.87 -41.75
CA PRO A 10 4.85 23.49 -40.61
C PRO A 10 5.39 22.22 -39.95
N LEU A 11 6.66 21.85 -40.21
CA LEU A 11 7.27 20.67 -39.60
C LEU A 11 7.91 20.93 -38.22
N LEU A 12 7.84 22.17 -37.72
CA LEU A 12 8.31 22.55 -36.38
C LEU A 12 7.16 22.82 -35.40
N LEU A 13 5.98 22.26 -35.67
CA LEU A 13 4.80 22.36 -34.78
C LEU A 13 4.32 21.00 -34.26
N VAL A 14 5.09 19.94 -34.47
CA VAL A 14 4.76 18.56 -34.05
C VAL A 14 5.67 18.04 -32.90
N LEU A 15 6.68 18.82 -32.49
CA LEU A 15 7.58 18.46 -31.37
C LEU A 15 7.12 18.99 -30.00
N LEU A 16 5.91 19.54 -29.90
CA LEU A 16 5.34 20.01 -28.62
C LEU A 16 4.06 19.26 -28.26
N VAL A 17 3.93 18.01 -28.72
CA VAL A 17 3.15 17.02 -27.98
C VAL A 17 4.04 16.52 -26.84
N MET A 18 4.36 17.42 -25.92
CA MET A 18 4.66 17.06 -24.53
C MET A 18 3.35 16.48 -23.98
N GLN A 19 3.00 15.28 -24.41
CA GLN A 19 2.16 14.38 -23.63
C GLN A 19 3.00 14.00 -22.42
N GLY A 20 3.14 14.94 -21.48
CA GLY A 20 3.19 14.57 -20.09
C GLY A 20 1.88 13.86 -19.84
N CYS A 21 1.88 12.53 -19.91
CA CYS A 21 0.96 11.75 -19.10
C CYS A 21 1.15 12.32 -17.70
N ALA A 22 0.17 13.09 -17.21
CA ALA A 22 0.15 13.46 -15.81
C ALA A 22 0.19 12.13 -15.06
N ALA A 23 1.34 11.79 -14.47
CA ALA A 23 1.47 10.58 -13.69
C ALA A 23 0.39 10.67 -12.61
N LYS A 24 -0.52 9.69 -12.58
CA LYS A 24 -1.56 9.62 -11.55
C LYS A 24 -0.83 9.62 -10.21
N GLN A 25 -0.96 10.71 -9.46
CA GLN A 25 -0.33 10.83 -8.16
C GLN A 25 -0.95 9.78 -7.24
N THR A 26 -0.18 8.74 -6.94
CA THR A 26 -0.55 7.69 -6.00
C THR A 26 0.27 7.85 -4.73
N TYR A 27 -0.34 7.49 -3.60
CA TYR A 27 0.32 7.51 -2.30
C TYR A 27 1.28 6.31 -2.18
N PHE A 28 1.18 5.32 -3.05
CA PHE A 28 1.93 4.08 -2.95
C PHE A 28 2.82 3.84 -4.17
N THR A 29 4.02 3.31 -3.92
CA THR A 29 4.97 2.89 -4.97
C THR A 29 5.48 1.49 -4.69
N MET A 30 6.04 0.81 -5.70
CA MET A 30 6.70 -0.49 -5.53
C MET A 30 8.21 -0.34 -5.78
N PRO A 31 9.01 -0.08 -4.73
CA PRO A 31 10.46 0.11 -4.91
C PRO A 31 11.21 -1.17 -5.28
N SER A 32 10.66 -2.34 -4.94
CA SER A 32 11.20 -3.65 -5.32
C SER A 32 10.10 -4.71 -5.26
N GLU A 33 10.37 -5.91 -5.77
CA GLU A 33 9.45 -7.04 -5.73
C GLU A 33 9.05 -7.36 -4.28
N GLY A 34 7.76 -7.56 -4.05
CA GLY A 34 7.22 -7.89 -2.74
C GLY A 34 7.14 -6.73 -1.75
N ILE A 35 7.52 -5.49 -2.13
CA ILE A 35 7.48 -4.32 -1.25
C ILE A 35 6.59 -3.23 -1.82
N VAL A 36 5.70 -2.70 -0.98
CA VAL A 36 4.90 -1.50 -1.25
C VAL A 36 5.32 -0.40 -0.31
N LYS A 37 5.61 0.79 -0.81
CA LYS A 37 6.02 1.96 -0.03
C LYS A 37 4.92 3.01 -0.03
N ASP A 38 4.48 3.41 1.16
CA ASP A 38 3.70 4.61 1.37
C ASP A 38 4.62 5.84 1.26
N SER A 39 4.34 6.70 0.30
CA SER A 39 5.15 7.88 -0.03
C SER A 39 4.90 9.04 0.93
N THR A 40 3.80 9.02 1.69
CA THR A 40 3.46 10.05 2.68
C THR A 40 4.17 9.78 4.00
N THR A 41 4.13 8.55 4.49
CA THR A 41 4.75 8.17 5.77
C THR A 41 6.19 7.67 5.63
N GLY A 42 6.58 7.23 4.42
CA GLY A 42 7.85 6.58 4.14
C GLY A 42 7.84 5.07 4.41
N GLN A 43 6.82 4.56 5.09
CA GLN A 43 6.74 3.16 5.52
C GLN A 43 6.73 2.20 4.33
N MET A 44 7.41 1.08 4.50
CA MET A 44 7.38 -0.03 3.56
C MET A 44 6.61 -1.20 4.15
N TRP A 45 5.79 -1.82 3.31
CA TRP A 45 4.86 -2.86 3.63
C TRP A 45 5.19 -4.10 2.82
N GLN A 46 5.08 -5.27 3.45
CA GLN A 46 5.08 -6.54 2.75
C GLN A 46 3.88 -6.57 1.78
N LEU A 47 4.10 -6.87 0.49
CA LEU A 47 3.04 -6.96 -0.53
C LEU A 47 2.19 -8.22 -0.34
N GLU A 48 2.84 -9.36 -0.16
CA GLU A 48 2.16 -10.63 0.12
C GLU A 48 2.01 -10.83 1.62
N ARG A 49 0.79 -11.08 2.09
CA ARG A 49 0.59 -11.43 3.50
C ARG A 49 1.16 -12.83 3.79
N SER A 50 1.42 -13.11 5.07
CA SER A 50 1.83 -14.44 5.53
C SER A 50 0.76 -15.51 5.26
N LYS A 51 1.03 -16.76 5.66
CA LYS A 51 -0.04 -17.73 5.92
C LYS A 51 -0.83 -17.32 7.18
N MET A 52 -2.01 -17.89 7.36
CA MET A 52 -2.78 -17.69 8.60
C MET A 52 -2.00 -18.25 9.80
N ILE A 53 -1.89 -17.45 10.87
CA ILE A 53 -1.14 -17.70 12.08
C ILE A 53 -2.11 -17.66 13.28
N ASN A 54 -1.96 -18.62 14.19
CA ASN A 54 -2.89 -18.85 15.30
C ASN A 54 -2.45 -18.23 16.62
N SER A 55 -1.22 -17.71 16.73
CA SER A 55 -0.71 -17.13 17.96
C SER A 55 0.06 -15.84 17.71
N PHE A 56 -0.04 -14.91 18.65
CA PHE A 56 0.67 -13.64 18.58
C PHE A 56 2.19 -13.84 18.57
N ASP A 57 2.73 -14.76 19.37
CA ASP A 57 4.17 -15.03 19.40
C ASP A 57 4.69 -15.57 18.06
N GLU A 58 3.91 -16.40 17.37
CA GLU A 58 4.25 -16.86 16.03
C GLU A 58 4.18 -15.71 15.01
N ALA A 59 3.18 -14.84 15.12
CA ALA A 59 3.04 -13.66 14.25
C ALA A 59 4.22 -12.69 14.43
N ARG A 60 4.62 -12.44 15.68
CA ARG A 60 5.78 -11.62 16.02
C ARG A 60 7.06 -12.22 15.46
N ARG A 61 7.31 -13.51 15.71
CA ARG A 61 8.47 -14.23 15.16
C ARG A 61 8.49 -14.22 13.64
N TYR A 62 7.34 -14.34 12.98
CA TYR A 62 7.28 -14.24 11.52
C TYR A 62 7.80 -12.90 11.04
N ALA A 63 7.33 -11.79 11.62
CA ALA A 63 7.76 -10.45 11.23
C ALA A 63 9.26 -10.22 11.50
N GLU A 64 9.73 -10.56 12.70
CA GLU A 64 11.13 -10.37 13.12
C GLU A 64 12.14 -11.20 12.28
N ASN A 65 11.71 -12.37 11.79
CA ASN A 65 12.53 -13.24 10.95
C ASN A 65 12.34 -12.99 9.45
N LEU A 66 11.44 -12.08 9.05
CA LEU A 66 11.23 -11.78 7.64
C LEU A 66 12.48 -11.15 7.04
N ARG A 67 12.92 -11.67 5.90
CA ARG A 67 14.01 -11.13 5.08
C ARG A 67 13.47 -10.87 3.69
N LEU A 68 13.24 -9.61 3.37
CA LEU A 68 12.54 -9.19 2.16
C LEU A 68 13.12 -7.89 1.61
N GLY A 69 13.38 -7.85 0.29
CA GLY A 69 13.99 -6.70 -0.40
C GLY A 69 15.35 -6.29 0.16
N GLY A 70 16.10 -7.21 0.77
CA GLY A 70 17.38 -6.92 1.42
C GLY A 70 17.28 -6.33 2.83
N TYR A 71 16.07 -6.27 3.41
CA TYR A 71 15.82 -5.74 4.74
C TYR A 71 15.49 -6.84 5.75
N ASP A 72 15.85 -6.60 7.02
CA ASP A 72 15.69 -7.51 8.16
C ASP A 72 15.06 -6.86 9.40
N ASP A 73 14.66 -5.59 9.29
CA ASP A 73 14.04 -4.74 10.32
C ASP A 73 12.51 -4.70 10.22
N TRP A 74 11.91 -5.77 9.71
CA TRP A 74 10.47 -5.92 9.60
C TRP A 74 9.83 -6.17 10.96
N ARG A 75 8.65 -5.57 11.18
CA ARG A 75 7.87 -5.73 12.41
C ARG A 75 6.39 -5.93 12.13
N LEU A 76 5.66 -6.33 13.17
CA LEU A 76 4.21 -6.22 13.13
C LEU A 76 3.80 -4.74 13.02
N PRO A 77 2.74 -4.44 12.26
CA PRO A 77 2.15 -3.11 12.27
C PRO A 77 1.39 -2.88 13.57
N THR A 78 1.17 -1.62 13.92
CA THR A 78 0.19 -1.26 14.95
C THR A 78 -1.22 -1.35 14.38
N ILE A 79 -2.23 -1.43 15.26
CA ILE A 79 -3.64 -1.42 14.83
C ILE A 79 -4.00 -0.15 14.02
N TYR A 80 -3.37 0.98 14.32
CA TYR A 80 -3.59 2.26 13.63
C TYR A 80 -2.90 2.32 12.27
N GLU A 81 -1.71 1.74 12.12
CA GLU A 81 -1.07 1.64 10.80
C GLU A 81 -1.90 0.75 9.86
N LEU A 82 -2.48 -0.35 10.38
CA LEU A 82 -3.43 -1.15 9.60
C LEU A 82 -4.70 -0.38 9.25
N TYR A 83 -5.20 0.46 10.17
CA TYR A 83 -6.35 1.33 9.90
C TYR A 83 -6.04 2.28 8.74
N ASP A 84 -4.94 3.02 8.81
CA ASP A 84 -4.56 4.03 7.82
C ASP A 84 -4.28 3.38 6.46
N LEU A 85 -3.58 2.23 6.44
CA LEU A 85 -3.37 1.46 5.22
C LEU A 85 -4.70 1.09 4.55
N ASN A 86 -5.63 0.50 5.30
CA ASN A 86 -6.94 0.13 4.75
C ASN A 86 -7.73 1.36 4.29
N TYR A 87 -7.69 2.45 5.06
CA TYR A 87 -8.37 3.70 4.75
C TYR A 87 -7.92 4.28 3.41
N LEU A 88 -6.61 4.38 3.18
CA LEU A 88 -6.06 4.91 1.93
C LEU A 88 -6.41 4.04 0.73
N PHE A 89 -6.46 2.72 0.90
CA PHE A 89 -6.86 1.82 -0.18
C PHE A 89 -8.36 1.87 -0.47
N ASP A 90 -9.22 2.04 0.53
CA ASP A 90 -10.66 2.21 0.31
C ASP A 90 -10.97 3.54 -0.41
N LEU A 91 -10.13 4.55 -0.19
CA LEU A 91 -10.16 5.81 -0.93
C LEU A 91 -9.53 5.73 -2.33
N HIS A 92 -9.07 4.54 -2.77
CA HIS A 92 -8.44 4.32 -4.07
C HIS A 92 -7.14 5.15 -4.28
N MET A 93 -6.43 5.48 -3.20
CA MET A 93 -5.17 6.25 -3.24
C MET A 93 -3.97 5.37 -3.63
N ASN A 94 -4.17 4.06 -3.72
CA ASN A 94 -3.20 3.01 -4.07
C ASN A 94 -2.88 2.90 -5.57
N GLY A 95 -3.53 3.68 -6.43
CA GLY A 95 -3.30 3.59 -7.87
C GLY A 95 -3.67 2.20 -8.39
N ASP A 96 -2.72 1.51 -9.02
CA ASP A 96 -2.89 0.16 -9.56
C ASP A 96 -2.34 -0.93 -8.63
N ILE A 97 -1.77 -0.55 -7.48
CA ILE A 97 -1.22 -1.50 -6.50
C ILE A 97 -2.37 -2.18 -5.78
N THR A 98 -2.37 -3.50 -5.74
CA THR A 98 -3.39 -4.30 -5.04
C THR A 98 -2.77 -5.01 -3.84
N LEU A 99 -3.51 -5.04 -2.74
CA LEU A 99 -3.16 -5.80 -1.55
C LEU A 99 -4.32 -6.73 -1.21
N GLU A 100 -4.00 -7.96 -0.85
CA GLU A 100 -4.98 -8.87 -0.25
C GLU A 100 -5.29 -8.41 1.18
N ARG A 101 -6.43 -7.74 1.38
CA ARG A 101 -6.84 -7.16 2.67
C ARG A 101 -7.95 -7.95 3.38
N GLU A 102 -8.39 -9.06 2.80
CA GLU A 102 -9.46 -9.88 3.37
C GLU A 102 -8.97 -10.72 4.56
N GLY A 103 -9.77 -10.75 5.62
CA GLY A 103 -9.50 -11.51 6.84
C GLY A 103 -8.84 -10.70 7.96
N ASN A 104 -8.50 -11.37 9.06
CA ASN A 104 -7.91 -10.73 10.24
C ASN A 104 -6.40 -10.54 10.08
N PHE A 105 -5.87 -9.48 10.65
CA PHE A 105 -4.43 -9.21 10.69
C PHE A 105 -3.94 -9.02 12.12
N TRP A 106 -2.76 -9.59 12.40
CA TRP A 106 -2.07 -9.39 13.67
C TRP A 106 -1.45 -7.99 13.71
N SER A 107 -1.68 -7.28 14.81
CA SER A 107 -0.96 -6.04 15.16
C SER A 107 -0.17 -6.22 16.45
N GLY A 108 0.92 -5.47 16.56
CA GLY A 108 1.74 -5.38 17.78
C GLY A 108 1.53 -4.02 18.44
N GLU A 109 1.05 -4.02 19.67
CA GLU A 109 0.87 -2.80 20.45
C GLU A 109 2.08 -2.52 21.34
N LYS A 110 2.26 -1.26 21.72
CA LYS A 110 3.43 -0.80 22.49
C LYS A 110 3.59 -1.49 23.84
N ASP A 111 2.48 -1.94 24.42
CA ASP A 111 2.42 -2.54 25.76
C ASP A 111 2.81 -4.03 25.76
N GLY A 112 3.15 -4.60 24.60
CA GLY A 112 3.64 -5.97 24.47
C GLY A 112 2.54 -7.01 24.21
N ASP A 113 1.27 -6.61 24.25
CA ASP A 113 0.15 -7.44 23.80
C ASP A 113 -0.11 -7.27 22.30
N GLY A 114 -0.56 -8.35 21.67
CA GLY A 114 -0.96 -8.35 20.27
C GLY A 114 -2.47 -8.30 20.11
N MET A 115 -2.93 -7.56 19.11
CA MET A 115 -4.34 -7.62 18.70
C MET A 115 -4.46 -8.43 17.40
N ILE A 116 -5.64 -9.01 17.19
CA ILE A 116 -5.98 -9.74 15.97
C ILE A 116 -7.40 -9.41 15.58
N GLY A 117 -7.61 -9.05 14.31
CA GLY A 117 -8.91 -8.61 13.84
C GLY A 117 -8.84 -7.87 12.52
N ALA A 118 -9.96 -7.29 12.11
CA ALA A 118 -10.06 -6.49 10.90
C ALA A 118 -10.85 -5.21 11.18
N TRP A 119 -10.57 -4.17 10.40
CA TRP A 119 -11.40 -2.97 10.38
C TRP A 119 -12.54 -3.17 9.36
N ALA A 120 -13.78 -3.23 9.83
CA ALA A 120 -14.96 -3.37 9.01
C ALA A 120 -15.70 -2.03 8.89
N ILE A 121 -16.32 -1.79 7.74
CA ILE A 121 -17.23 -0.66 7.53
C ILE A 121 -18.64 -1.14 7.85
N SER A 122 -19.33 -0.49 8.79
CA SER A 122 -20.72 -0.81 9.12
C SER A 122 -21.66 -0.55 7.93
N ASP A 123 -22.69 -1.39 7.77
CA ASP A 123 -23.70 -1.34 6.70
C ASP A 123 -24.79 -0.26 6.92
N GLN A 124 -24.53 0.71 7.79
CA GLN A 124 -25.49 1.75 8.17
C GLN A 124 -25.41 2.98 7.26
N CYS A 125 -26.48 3.79 7.26
CA CYS A 125 -26.59 5.04 6.48
C CYS A 125 -25.44 6.03 6.73
N GLU A 126 -24.82 5.96 7.91
CA GLU A 126 -23.58 6.65 8.25
C GLU A 126 -22.49 5.60 8.49
N PRO A 127 -21.70 5.25 7.46
CA PRO A 127 -20.71 4.19 7.59
C PRO A 127 -19.64 4.61 8.61
N SER A 128 -19.51 3.80 9.65
CA SER A 128 -18.46 3.91 10.66
C SER A 128 -17.49 2.73 10.53
N ARG A 129 -16.20 2.95 10.81
CA ARG A 129 -15.25 1.85 10.92
C ARG A 129 -15.24 1.30 12.34
N GLN A 130 -15.41 0.00 12.44
CA GLN A 130 -15.36 -0.72 13.71
C GLN A 130 -14.31 -1.82 13.62
N TYR A 131 -13.54 -1.98 14.70
CA TYR A 131 -12.58 -3.07 14.79
C TYR A 131 -13.31 -4.32 15.25
N GLU A 132 -13.19 -5.39 14.47
CA GLU A 132 -13.77 -6.68 14.75
C GLU A 132 -12.67 -7.66 15.19
N PRO A 133 -12.64 -8.10 16.47
CA PRO A 133 -11.65 -9.03 16.96
C PRO A 133 -11.76 -10.41 16.29
N GLY A 134 -10.61 -10.98 15.96
CA GLY A 134 -10.44 -12.32 15.39
C GLY A 134 -9.91 -13.35 16.40
N LYS A 135 -9.72 -14.58 15.91
CA LYS A 135 -9.06 -15.67 16.68
C LYS A 135 -7.70 -16.08 16.10
N ALA A 136 -7.54 -15.87 14.80
CA ALA A 136 -6.34 -16.15 14.02
C ALA A 136 -6.36 -15.22 12.80
N GLY A 137 -5.20 -15.01 12.20
CA GLY A 137 -5.09 -14.18 11.01
C GLY A 137 -3.67 -14.04 10.50
N TYR A 138 -3.48 -13.07 9.62
CA TYR A 138 -2.31 -12.95 8.79
C TYR A 138 -1.37 -11.88 9.34
N VAL A 139 -0.12 -11.92 8.90
CA VAL A 139 0.84 -10.84 9.11
C VAL A 139 1.08 -10.15 7.79
N ARG A 140 0.97 -8.83 7.81
CA ARG A 140 1.51 -7.96 6.78
C ARG A 140 2.54 -7.09 7.47
N ALA A 141 3.81 -7.47 7.35
CA ALA A 141 4.87 -6.78 8.06
C ALA A 141 5.05 -5.35 7.51
N VAL A 142 5.47 -4.45 8.40
CA VAL A 142 5.80 -3.07 8.07
C VAL A 142 7.20 -2.73 8.57
N ARG A 143 7.85 -1.77 7.93
CA ARG A 143 9.12 -1.19 8.35
C ARG A 143 9.16 0.31 8.04
N PRO A 144 10.02 1.08 8.73
CA PRO A 144 10.25 2.50 8.42
C PRO A 144 10.76 2.77 7.00
#